data_AF-A0A1I4K6T2-F1
#
_entry.id   AF-A0A1I4K6T2-F1
#
_cell.length_a   1.000
_cell.length_b   1.000
_cell.length_c   1.000
_cell.angle_alpha   90.00
_cell.angle_beta   90.00
_cell.angle_gamma   90.00
#
_symmetry.space_group_name_H-M   'P 1'
#
loop_
_entity.id
_entity.type
_entity.pdbx_description
1 polymer ?
#
loop_
_entity_poly.entity_id
_entity_poly.type
_entity_poly.pdbx_seq_one_letter_code
_entity_poly.pdbx_strand_id
1 'polypeptide(L)'
;MPFLSSRIGGRAAAVLLGLLLALAGGAAQAAPKATERSKQKAVAEAERAGLQQKLSALKRDISQTESAKDNAADTLAESEGAISNANRALRDLAVEQGETNVKLGQLGAEQTRLAATVEQQKKQLAKLLREQYVAGNEDRIKLLLSGDNPNRINRDLQMMAYVSQAQARLLESLRANLRAVETNQAEAQNAKDELAEIAAEELQQKALLEQEKGRRAALLATLSKRLVAQRKEAGNVERDEQRMAGLVDKLAKLIEEQAAAAAAEKRRLEQVAAAKAAKAKAEQEARLLARAKAAEAERERLARLKSDKADKAERNKAGSIKPAPPAKLDPIDADEPKLAHKPEARPDTRPDIRPEPKPEPKEEAVRAPARAADVALAPAAPAGAFAGLRGQLRAPVAGKLAARFGAKRGDGPSWKGVFIRAAEGSDIHAVAGGRVVFSEWLRGFGNLIIVDHGGQYMSIYGNNQSLLKRAGDVVKGGEPIASAGNSGGNEESGLYFELRHQGRAFDPATWVKF
;
A
#
# COMPACT_ATOMS: atom_id res chain seq x y z
N MET A 1 -55.45 19.66 51.19
CA MET A 1 -56.20 20.92 50.94
C MET A 1 -56.09 21.30 49.46
N PRO A 2 -57.03 22.09 48.89
CA PRO A 2 -57.40 21.96 47.48
C PRO A 2 -57.29 23.24 46.64
N PHE A 3 -57.45 23.13 45.32
CA PHE A 3 -58.24 24.02 44.43
C PHE A 3 -58.59 23.20 43.17
N LEU A 4 -59.83 22.86 42.80
CA LEU A 4 -61.06 23.61 42.46
C LEU A 4 -61.01 24.45 41.16
N SER A 5 -61.36 23.84 40.02
CA SER A 5 -62.39 24.28 39.03
C SER A 5 -62.36 23.34 37.81
N SER A 6 -63.42 22.87 37.13
CA SER A 6 -64.86 23.20 37.01
C SER A 6 -65.23 23.84 35.65
N ARG A 7 -65.75 23.00 34.73
CA ARG A 7 -66.89 23.18 33.78
C ARG A 7 -66.76 22.14 32.65
N ILE A 8 -67.69 21.23 32.35
CA ILE A 8 -69.17 21.23 32.14
C ILE A 8 -69.52 21.21 30.64
N GLY A 9 -70.33 20.23 30.21
CA GLY A 9 -70.88 20.08 28.85
C GLY A 9 -70.17 18.99 28.02
N GLY A 10 -70.84 17.98 27.45
CA GLY A 10 -72.27 17.66 27.52
C GLY A 10 -72.59 16.18 27.21
N ARG A 11 -73.72 15.71 27.76
CA ARG A 11 -74.25 14.33 27.71
C ARG A 11 -74.88 13.96 26.35
N ALA A 12 -74.62 12.75 25.84
CA ALA A 12 -75.57 11.84 25.15
C ALA A 12 -74.84 10.49 24.91
N ALA A 13 -75.29 9.37 25.48
CA ALA A 13 -76.22 8.38 24.88
C ALA A 13 -75.61 7.60 23.68
N ALA A 14 -75.64 6.25 23.62
CA ALA A 14 -76.18 5.27 24.57
C ALA A 14 -75.43 3.92 24.48
N VAL A 15 -75.55 3.09 25.53
CA VAL A 15 -75.15 1.68 25.51
C VAL A 15 -76.25 0.86 24.85
N LEU A 16 -75.91 -0.07 23.95
CA LEU A 16 -76.69 -1.29 23.79
C LEU A 16 -75.84 -2.47 23.26
N LEU A 17 -76.07 -3.63 23.88
CA LEU A 17 -75.43 -4.92 23.63
C LEU A 17 -75.99 -5.53 22.34
N GLY A 18 -75.13 -6.04 21.45
CA GLY A 18 -75.53 -6.60 20.15
C GLY A 18 -74.79 -7.90 19.81
N LEU A 19 -75.14 -8.99 20.50
CA LEU A 19 -74.56 -10.31 20.26
C LEU A 19 -75.23 -10.96 19.04
N LEU A 20 -74.51 -11.15 17.93
CA LEU A 20 -74.96 -12.00 16.82
C LEU A 20 -73.78 -12.73 16.18
N LEU A 21 -73.95 -14.03 15.94
CA LEU A 21 -72.88 -14.97 15.63
C LEU A 21 -72.95 -15.47 14.17
N ALA A 22 -71.76 -15.79 13.65
CA ALA A 22 -71.50 -16.80 12.61
C ALA A 22 -71.80 -16.51 11.13
N LEU A 23 -71.23 -17.41 10.30
CA LEU A 23 -71.52 -17.68 8.88
C LEU A 23 -70.99 -16.70 7.81
N ALA A 24 -69.68 -16.41 7.87
CA ALA A 24 -68.88 -16.12 6.66
C ALA A 24 -67.73 -17.15 6.53
N GLY A 25 -68.03 -18.30 5.90
CA GLY A 25 -67.10 -19.41 5.73
C GLY A 25 -66.02 -19.18 4.67
N GLY A 26 -65.15 -18.18 4.87
CA GLY A 26 -64.00 -17.93 4.00
C GLY A 26 -63.02 -19.09 4.04
N ALA A 27 -62.71 -19.70 2.89
CA ALA A 27 -61.82 -20.84 2.80
C ALA A 27 -60.37 -20.45 3.14
N ALA A 28 -59.97 -20.70 4.39
CA ALA A 28 -58.58 -20.57 4.81
C ALA A 28 -57.71 -21.56 4.02
N GLN A 29 -57.03 -21.07 2.99
CA GLN A 29 -55.99 -21.83 2.30
C GLN A 29 -54.86 -22.09 3.30
N ALA A 30 -54.82 -23.29 3.85
CA ALA A 30 -53.82 -23.70 4.82
C ALA A 30 -52.44 -23.63 4.16
N ALA A 31 -51.67 -22.60 4.54
CA ALA A 31 -50.28 -22.49 4.13
C ALA A 31 -49.54 -23.81 4.47
N PRO A 32 -48.75 -24.36 3.54
CA PRO A 32 -48.12 -25.66 3.76
C PRO A 32 -47.25 -25.60 5.01
N LYS A 33 -47.54 -26.46 6.00
CA LYS A 33 -46.79 -26.51 7.26
C LYS A 33 -45.31 -26.71 6.94
N ALA A 34 -44.50 -25.72 7.28
CA ALA A 34 -43.07 -25.69 6.93
C ALA A 34 -42.36 -26.97 7.40
N THR A 35 -41.96 -27.80 6.44
CA THR A 35 -41.25 -29.06 6.65
C THR A 35 -39.98 -28.81 7.46
N GLU A 36 -39.58 -29.74 8.34
CA GLU A 36 -38.42 -29.51 9.22
C GLU A 36 -37.14 -29.13 8.44
N ARG A 37 -36.97 -29.71 7.23
CA ARG A 37 -35.87 -29.38 6.31
C ARG A 37 -35.94 -27.95 5.76
N SER A 38 -37.14 -27.37 5.55
CA SER A 38 -37.25 -25.97 5.11
C SER A 38 -36.94 -24.99 6.23
N LYS A 39 -37.23 -25.35 7.50
CA LYS A 39 -36.73 -24.60 8.66
C LYS A 39 -35.22 -24.68 8.77
N GLN A 40 -34.64 -25.88 8.63
CA GLN A 40 -33.18 -26.10 8.63
C GLN A 40 -32.49 -25.32 7.52
N LYS A 41 -33.07 -25.28 6.30
CA LYS A 41 -32.59 -24.43 5.21
C LYS A 41 -32.62 -22.95 5.60
N ALA A 42 -33.74 -22.43 6.12
CA ALA A 42 -33.86 -21.03 6.52
C ALA A 42 -32.87 -20.63 7.65
N VAL A 43 -32.57 -21.54 8.58
CA VAL A 43 -31.52 -21.33 9.60
C VAL A 43 -30.14 -21.28 8.95
N ALA A 44 -29.80 -22.22 8.07
CA ALA A 44 -28.51 -22.22 7.36
C ALA A 44 -28.34 -20.99 6.44
N GLU A 45 -29.41 -20.50 5.83
CA GLU A 45 -29.42 -19.25 5.05
C GLU A 45 -29.21 -18.02 5.94
N ALA A 46 -29.81 -17.96 7.14
CA ALA A 46 -29.58 -16.90 8.11
C ALA A 46 -28.15 -16.91 8.68
N GLU A 47 -27.61 -18.09 9.00
CA GLU A 47 -26.22 -18.25 9.44
C GLU A 47 -25.24 -17.85 8.32
N ARG A 48 -25.50 -18.23 7.06
CA ARG A 48 -24.73 -17.80 5.89
C ARG A 48 -24.77 -16.28 5.72
N ALA A 49 -25.93 -15.65 5.85
CA ALA A 49 -26.05 -14.19 5.78
C ALA A 49 -25.24 -13.50 6.89
N GLY A 50 -25.25 -14.05 8.11
CA GLY A 50 -24.39 -13.59 9.21
C GLY A 50 -22.89 -13.74 8.93
N LEU A 51 -22.47 -14.84 8.29
CA LEU A 51 -21.08 -15.04 7.84
C LEU A 51 -20.69 -14.06 6.73
N GLN A 52 -21.57 -13.79 5.75
CA GLN A 52 -21.33 -12.80 4.71
C GLN A 52 -21.23 -11.38 5.30
N GLN A 53 -22.07 -11.03 6.27
CA GLN A 53 -21.97 -9.75 6.98
C GLN A 53 -20.64 -9.62 7.73
N LYS A 54 -20.22 -10.67 8.47
CA LYS A 54 -18.90 -10.72 9.12
C LYS A 54 -17.75 -10.60 8.12
N LEU A 55 -17.81 -11.29 6.98
CA LEU A 55 -16.78 -11.23 5.94
C LEU A 55 -16.69 -9.84 5.31
N SER A 56 -17.82 -9.15 5.10
CA SER A 56 -17.85 -7.77 4.60
C SER A 56 -17.30 -6.76 5.61
N ALA A 57 -17.61 -6.93 6.91
CA ALA A 57 -17.05 -6.12 7.98
C ALA A 57 -15.53 -6.35 8.09
N LEU A 58 -15.07 -7.60 8.11
CA LEU A 58 -13.66 -7.91 8.22
C LEU A 58 -12.85 -7.51 6.98
N LYS A 59 -13.44 -7.55 5.77
CA LYS A 59 -12.84 -6.93 4.57
C LYS A 59 -12.73 -5.41 4.70
N ARG A 60 -13.69 -4.75 5.34
CA ARG A 60 -13.63 -3.31 5.67
C ARG A 60 -12.55 -3.01 6.71
N ASP A 61 -12.43 -3.84 7.74
CA ASP A 61 -11.44 -3.67 8.82
C ASP A 61 -10.02 -3.95 8.33
N ILE A 62 -9.83 -4.91 7.42
CA ILE A 62 -8.56 -5.11 6.68
C ILE A 62 -8.25 -3.87 5.85
N SER A 63 -9.21 -3.35 5.06
CA SER A 63 -9.01 -2.13 4.27
C SER A 63 -8.71 -0.90 5.13
N GLN A 64 -9.32 -0.77 6.32
CA GLN A 64 -8.99 0.27 7.30
C GLN A 64 -7.61 0.04 7.93
N THR A 65 -7.20 -1.20 8.17
CA THR A 65 -5.87 -1.52 8.72
C THR A 65 -4.76 -1.31 7.68
N GLU A 66 -5.05 -1.55 6.40
CA GLU A 66 -4.15 -1.22 5.28
C GLU A 66 -4.09 0.31 5.07
N SER A 67 -5.23 1.02 5.15
CA SER A 67 -5.26 2.49 5.18
C SER A 67 -4.51 3.06 6.40
N ALA A 68 -4.57 2.38 7.55
CA ALA A 68 -3.83 2.75 8.76
C ALA A 68 -2.34 2.40 8.67
N LYS A 69 -1.94 1.35 7.91
CA LYS A 69 -0.54 1.10 7.53
C LYS A 69 -0.04 2.24 6.65
N ASP A 70 -0.83 2.69 5.68
CA ASP A 70 -0.45 3.79 4.78
C ASP A 70 -0.37 5.12 5.54
N ASN A 71 -1.25 5.39 6.51
CA ASN A 71 -1.15 6.56 7.39
C ASN A 71 0.00 6.43 8.40
N ALA A 72 0.29 5.22 8.87
CA ALA A 72 1.49 4.95 9.67
C ALA A 72 2.78 5.15 8.85
N ALA A 73 2.72 5.14 7.51
CA ALA A 73 3.85 5.55 6.69
C ALA A 73 4.20 7.03 6.90
N ASP A 74 3.24 7.92 7.17
CA ASP A 74 3.53 9.32 7.51
C ASP A 74 4.28 9.41 8.85
N THR A 75 3.87 8.63 9.86
CA THR A 75 4.63 8.54 11.14
C THR A 75 5.98 7.82 10.97
N LEU A 76 6.11 6.98 9.95
CA LEU A 76 7.36 6.31 9.60
C LEU A 76 8.32 7.27 8.87
N ALA A 77 7.81 8.26 8.14
CA ALA A 77 8.58 9.23 7.38
C ALA A 77 9.62 9.98 8.23
N GLU A 78 9.25 10.41 9.43
CA GLU A 78 10.16 11.05 10.38
C GLU A 78 11.30 10.11 10.78
N SER A 79 10.98 8.83 11.06
CA SER A 79 11.99 7.81 11.41
C SER A 79 12.87 7.41 10.23
N GLU A 80 12.33 7.31 9.01
CA GLU A 80 13.08 6.96 7.78
C GLU A 80 13.96 8.12 7.32
N GLY A 81 13.52 9.36 7.52
CA GLY A 81 14.31 10.58 7.35
C GLY A 81 15.44 10.68 8.38
N ALA A 82 15.16 10.40 9.65
CA ALA A 82 16.18 10.33 10.71
C ALA A 82 17.21 9.22 10.44
N ILE A 83 16.76 8.01 10.07
CA ILE A 83 17.62 6.88 9.64
C ILE A 83 18.46 7.28 8.41
N SER A 84 17.87 7.95 7.42
CA SER A 84 18.59 8.45 6.25
C SER A 84 19.69 9.45 6.63
N ASN A 85 19.36 10.41 7.50
CA ASN A 85 20.29 11.46 7.91
C ASN A 85 21.41 10.93 8.82
N ALA A 86 21.12 10.02 9.75
CA ALA A 86 22.14 9.36 10.57
C ALA A 86 23.09 8.49 9.72
N ASN A 87 22.56 7.71 8.77
CA ASN A 87 23.38 6.94 7.83
C ASN A 87 24.20 7.82 6.87
N ARG A 88 23.75 9.05 6.58
CA ARG A 88 24.52 10.03 5.82
C ARG A 88 25.65 10.60 6.68
N ALA A 89 25.35 11.11 7.87
CA ALA A 89 26.33 11.64 8.81
C ALA A 89 27.43 10.61 9.13
N LEU A 90 27.08 9.33 9.32
CA LEU A 90 28.05 8.26 9.52
C LEU A 90 28.95 7.96 8.31
N ARG A 91 28.53 8.29 7.09
CA ARG A 91 29.39 8.22 5.89
C ARG A 91 30.26 9.47 5.75
N ASP A 92 29.70 10.64 6.05
CA ASP A 92 30.42 11.92 6.02
C ASP A 92 31.57 11.91 7.05
N LEU A 93 31.29 11.53 8.31
CA LEU A 93 32.26 11.33 9.39
C LEU A 93 33.32 10.26 9.04
N ALA A 94 32.96 9.19 8.33
CA ALA A 94 33.90 8.15 7.92
C ALA A 94 34.87 8.63 6.81
N VAL A 95 34.47 9.58 5.97
CA VAL A 95 35.38 10.26 5.03
C VAL A 95 36.32 11.18 5.78
N GLU A 96 35.81 12.00 6.69
CA GLU A 96 36.58 12.93 7.52
C GLU A 96 37.61 12.19 8.40
N GLN A 97 37.21 11.09 9.04
CA GLN A 97 38.11 10.17 9.75
C GLN A 97 39.21 9.64 8.83
N GLY A 98 38.89 9.30 7.58
CA GLY A 98 39.87 8.84 6.58
C GLY A 98 40.89 9.93 6.23
N GLU A 99 40.43 11.15 5.97
CA GLU A 99 41.29 12.30 5.64
C GLU A 99 42.20 12.69 6.83
N THR A 100 41.66 12.72 8.05
CA THR A 100 42.43 13.03 9.27
C THR A 100 43.43 11.93 9.62
N ASN A 101 43.14 10.66 9.35
CA ASN A 101 44.15 9.58 9.44
C ASN A 101 45.28 9.74 8.41
N VAL A 102 44.97 10.16 7.17
CA VAL A 102 46.00 10.45 6.15
C VAL A 102 46.86 11.66 6.56
N LYS A 103 46.25 12.72 7.09
CA LYS A 103 46.90 13.91 7.67
C LYS A 103 47.86 13.54 8.80
N LEU A 104 47.44 12.70 9.76
CA LEU A 104 48.31 12.17 10.81
C LEU A 104 49.48 11.33 10.26
N GLY A 105 49.25 10.50 9.23
CA GLY A 105 50.31 9.75 8.56
C GLY A 105 51.36 10.65 7.90
N GLN A 106 50.94 11.75 7.27
CA GLN A 106 51.83 12.76 6.69
C GLN A 106 52.62 13.50 7.78
N LEU A 107 51.94 13.96 8.84
CA LEU A 107 52.57 14.65 9.97
C LEU A 107 53.62 13.77 10.66
N GLY A 108 53.34 12.49 10.92
CA GLY A 108 54.31 11.57 11.53
C GLY A 108 55.53 11.26 10.63
N ALA A 109 55.34 11.21 9.31
CA ALA A 109 56.44 11.08 8.36
C ALA A 109 57.33 12.34 8.35
N GLU A 110 56.72 13.53 8.40
CA GLU A 110 57.45 14.79 8.55
C GLU A 110 58.18 14.88 9.91
N GLN A 111 57.52 14.52 11.01
CA GLN A 111 58.12 14.51 12.36
C GLN A 111 59.40 13.68 12.37
N THR A 112 59.37 12.50 11.76
CA THR A 112 60.52 11.59 11.61
C THR A 112 61.65 12.24 10.81
N ARG A 113 61.32 12.90 9.69
CA ARG A 113 62.27 13.60 8.82
C ARG A 113 62.91 14.81 9.51
N LEU A 114 62.11 15.62 10.20
CA LEU A 114 62.58 16.77 10.97
C LEU A 114 63.48 16.32 12.13
N ALA A 115 63.09 15.31 12.89
CA ALA A 115 63.91 14.75 13.97
C ALA A 115 65.28 14.26 13.47
N ALA A 116 65.32 13.50 12.37
CA ALA A 116 66.56 13.07 11.74
C ALA A 116 67.44 14.25 11.28
N THR A 117 66.83 15.28 10.69
CA THR A 117 67.51 16.51 10.22
C THR A 117 68.10 17.30 11.40
N VAL A 118 67.32 17.50 12.46
CA VAL A 118 67.73 18.18 13.70
C VAL A 118 68.89 17.43 14.37
N GLU A 119 68.83 16.10 14.46
CA GLU A 119 69.93 15.29 15.01
C GLU A 119 71.21 15.34 14.16
N GLN A 120 71.09 15.37 12.84
CA GLN A 120 72.24 15.58 11.95
C GLN A 120 72.86 16.97 12.15
N GLN A 121 72.05 18.02 12.20
CA GLN A 121 72.51 19.40 12.43
C GLN A 121 73.16 19.57 13.81
N LYS A 122 72.57 18.99 14.88
CA LYS A 122 73.18 18.94 16.23
C LYS A 122 74.55 18.26 16.20
N LYS A 123 74.70 17.12 15.53
CA LYS A 123 75.97 16.39 15.41
C LYS A 123 77.03 17.19 14.64
N GLN A 124 76.65 17.87 13.57
CA GLN A 124 77.53 18.78 12.83
C GLN A 124 77.99 19.96 13.70
N LEU A 125 77.05 20.63 14.38
CA LEU A 125 77.34 21.77 15.26
C LEU A 125 78.23 21.35 16.45
N ALA A 126 77.94 20.22 17.09
CA ALA A 126 78.73 19.69 18.20
C ALA A 126 80.16 19.31 17.78
N LYS A 127 80.35 18.84 16.54
CA LYS A 127 81.69 18.63 15.97
C LYS A 127 82.42 19.97 15.80
N LEU A 128 81.80 20.95 15.15
CA LEU A 128 82.41 22.27 14.91
C LEU A 128 82.78 23.00 16.21
N LEU A 129 81.91 22.97 17.22
CA LEU A 129 82.18 23.56 18.54
C LEU A 129 83.34 22.86 19.26
N ARG A 130 83.47 21.53 19.13
CA ARG A 130 84.60 20.78 19.67
C ARG A 130 85.90 21.13 18.95
N GLU A 131 85.88 21.25 17.62
CA GLU A 131 87.04 21.63 16.82
C GLU A 131 87.50 23.06 17.16
N GLN A 132 86.59 24.01 17.31
CA GLN A 132 86.88 25.38 17.77
C GLN A 132 87.47 25.43 19.19
N TYR A 133 86.93 24.62 20.11
CA TYR A 133 87.44 24.51 21.49
C TYR A 133 88.85 23.91 21.54
N VAL A 134 89.10 22.82 20.81
CA VAL A 134 90.42 22.15 20.75
C VAL A 134 91.46 23.01 20.02
N ALA A 135 91.05 23.79 19.03
CA ALA A 135 91.91 24.80 18.37
C ALA A 135 92.19 26.05 19.23
N GLY A 136 91.69 26.10 20.48
CA GLY A 136 91.96 27.18 21.42
C GLY A 136 91.40 28.54 21.03
N ASN A 137 90.38 28.58 20.15
CA ASN A 137 89.74 29.79 19.62
C ASN A 137 90.76 30.87 19.22
N GLU A 138 91.52 30.65 18.14
CA GLU A 138 92.44 31.65 17.61
C GLU A 138 91.69 32.91 17.14
N ASP A 139 91.65 33.92 18.01
CA ASP A 139 90.97 35.18 17.71
C ASP A 139 91.56 35.85 16.47
N ARG A 140 90.68 36.43 15.66
CA ARG A 140 91.04 37.26 14.50
C ARG A 140 92.04 38.36 14.85
N ILE A 141 91.99 38.85 16.09
CA ILE A 141 92.92 39.83 16.64
C ILE A 141 94.32 39.22 16.84
N LYS A 142 94.43 38.00 17.36
CA LYS A 142 95.70 37.25 17.47
C LYS A 142 96.34 37.04 16.09
N LEU A 143 95.54 36.74 15.07
CA LEU A 143 96.01 36.52 13.70
C LEU A 143 96.37 37.82 12.96
N LEU A 144 95.84 38.98 13.40
CA LEU A 144 96.29 40.31 12.97
C LEU A 144 97.57 40.78 13.70
N LEU A 145 97.80 40.32 14.93
CA LEU A 145 98.95 40.68 15.77
C LEU A 145 100.15 39.73 15.64
N SER A 146 100.05 38.68 14.82
CA SER A 146 101.10 37.65 14.66
C SER A 146 102.34 38.13 13.89
N GLY A 147 102.24 39.24 13.15
CA GLY A 147 103.31 39.74 12.28
C GLY A 147 103.52 38.95 10.98
N ASP A 148 102.61 38.04 10.63
CA ASP A 148 102.68 37.21 9.42
C ASP A 148 102.35 38.00 8.13
N ASN A 149 102.47 37.37 6.97
CA ASN A 149 102.30 37.99 5.66
C ASN A 149 100.88 38.57 5.47
N PRO A 150 100.72 39.87 5.18
CA PRO A 150 99.41 40.51 5.06
C PRO A 150 98.44 39.87 4.06
N ASN A 151 98.96 39.28 2.96
CA ASN A 151 98.12 38.61 1.96
C ASN A 151 97.60 37.25 2.45
N ARG A 152 98.34 36.55 3.33
CA ARG A 152 97.86 35.34 4.01
C ARG A 152 96.80 35.72 5.03
N ILE A 153 97.11 36.67 5.92
CA ILE A 153 96.20 37.21 6.94
C ILE A 153 94.86 37.62 6.31
N ASN A 154 94.85 38.40 5.23
CA ASN A 154 93.62 38.82 4.55
C ASN A 154 92.79 37.61 4.04
N ARG A 155 93.43 36.67 3.31
CA ARG A 155 92.76 35.45 2.81
C ARG A 155 92.19 34.62 3.95
N ASP A 156 92.94 34.43 5.02
CA ASP A 156 92.58 33.53 6.10
C ASP A 156 91.49 34.15 7.00
N LEU A 157 91.47 35.48 7.16
CA LEU A 157 90.35 36.25 7.72
C LEU A 157 89.07 36.17 6.87
N GLN A 158 89.19 36.17 5.54
CA GLN A 158 88.05 35.95 4.63
C GLN A 158 87.51 34.52 4.75
N MET A 159 88.38 33.50 4.80
CA MET A 159 87.96 32.11 5.04
C MET A 159 87.22 31.96 6.38
N MET A 160 87.73 32.58 7.46
CA MET A 160 86.99 32.67 8.74
C MET A 160 85.63 33.36 8.59
N ALA A 161 85.50 34.38 7.74
CA ALA A 161 84.21 35.05 7.52
C ALA A 161 83.19 34.10 6.90
N TYR A 162 83.56 33.37 5.85
CA TYR A 162 82.71 32.36 5.21
C TYR A 162 82.31 31.25 6.20
N VAL A 163 83.23 30.77 7.03
CA VAL A 163 82.93 29.78 8.08
C VAL A 163 81.93 30.33 9.10
N SER A 164 82.11 31.56 9.61
CA SER A 164 81.16 32.16 10.55
C SER A 164 79.76 32.38 9.95
N GLN A 165 79.68 32.73 8.67
CA GLN A 165 78.40 32.89 7.96
C GLN A 165 77.72 31.53 7.75
N ALA A 166 78.48 30.47 7.44
CA ALA A 166 77.95 29.12 7.34
C ALA A 166 77.44 28.58 8.70
N GLN A 167 78.17 28.83 9.79
CA GLN A 167 77.74 28.51 11.15
C GLN A 167 76.46 29.26 11.55
N ALA A 168 76.36 30.56 11.23
CA ALA A 168 75.15 31.35 11.49
C ALA A 168 73.92 30.79 10.75
N ARG A 169 74.07 30.47 9.45
CA ARG A 169 73.00 29.84 8.64
C ARG A 169 72.62 28.45 9.18
N LEU A 170 73.58 27.65 9.65
CA LEU A 170 73.30 26.37 10.29
C LEU A 170 72.47 26.54 11.57
N LEU A 171 72.85 27.47 12.45
CA LEU A 171 72.10 27.79 13.68
C LEU A 171 70.69 28.32 13.39
N GLU A 172 70.54 29.16 12.36
CA GLU A 172 69.24 29.67 11.93
C GLU A 172 68.33 28.56 11.37
N SER A 173 68.86 27.71 10.49
CA SER A 173 68.11 26.55 9.96
C SER A 173 67.75 25.53 11.05
N LEU A 174 68.62 25.31 12.05
CA LEU A 174 68.32 24.47 13.20
C LEU A 174 67.19 25.07 14.07
N ARG A 175 67.19 26.38 14.30
CA ARG A 175 66.10 27.08 15.01
C ARG A 175 64.77 27.02 14.23
N ALA A 176 64.81 27.13 12.91
CA ALA A 176 63.63 26.95 12.06
C ALA A 176 63.11 25.51 12.13
N ASN A 177 63.98 24.50 12.03
CA ASN A 177 63.61 23.09 12.13
C ASN A 177 63.06 22.71 13.51
N LEU A 178 63.58 23.29 14.60
CA LEU A 178 63.03 23.07 15.95
C LEU A 178 61.61 23.64 16.09
N ARG A 179 61.36 24.85 15.58
CA ARG A 179 59.99 25.41 15.52
C ARG A 179 59.06 24.57 14.65
N ALA A 180 59.55 24.04 13.53
CA ALA A 180 58.76 23.14 12.68
C ALA A 180 58.40 21.83 13.39
N VAL A 181 59.27 21.32 14.29
CA VAL A 181 58.93 20.19 15.17
C VAL A 181 57.86 20.57 16.19
N GLU A 182 57.92 21.77 16.76
CA GLU A 182 56.90 22.28 17.70
C GLU A 182 55.52 22.45 17.02
N THR A 183 55.46 23.02 15.81
CA THR A 183 54.20 23.17 15.06
C THR A 183 53.65 21.83 14.59
N ASN A 184 54.49 20.96 14.02
CA ASN A 184 54.10 19.61 13.59
C ASN A 184 53.57 18.77 14.77
N GLN A 185 54.15 18.90 15.97
CA GLN A 185 53.62 18.26 17.19
C GLN A 185 52.25 18.81 17.61
N ALA A 186 52.04 20.13 17.53
CA ALA A 186 50.75 20.74 17.84
C ALA A 186 49.67 20.34 16.82
N GLU A 187 49.98 20.36 15.52
CA GLU A 187 49.07 19.90 14.47
C GLU A 187 48.75 18.40 14.60
N ALA A 188 49.74 17.57 14.95
CA ALA A 188 49.57 16.15 15.21
C ALA A 188 48.90 15.85 16.57
N GLN A 189 48.69 16.84 17.44
CA GLN A 189 47.85 16.71 18.62
C GLN A 189 46.41 17.12 18.28
N ASN A 190 46.22 18.30 17.68
CA ASN A 190 44.93 18.78 17.19
C ASN A 190 44.23 17.71 16.33
N ALA A 191 44.96 17.05 15.42
CA ALA A 191 44.41 15.99 14.57
C ALA A 191 44.07 14.67 15.29
N LYS A 192 44.55 14.45 16.52
CA LYS A 192 44.07 13.34 17.37
C LYS A 192 42.82 13.73 18.14
N ASP A 193 42.75 14.98 18.58
CA ASP A 193 41.59 15.52 19.30
C ASP A 193 40.38 15.62 18.34
N GLU A 194 40.62 16.03 17.09
CA GLU A 194 39.71 15.95 15.92
C GLU A 194 39.19 14.51 15.71
N LEU A 195 40.05 13.48 15.73
CA LEU A 195 39.60 12.07 15.68
C LEU A 195 38.79 11.63 16.91
N ALA A 196 39.06 12.18 18.09
CA ALA A 196 38.30 11.86 19.30
C ALA A 196 36.89 12.47 19.28
N GLU A 197 36.75 13.67 18.73
CA GLU A 197 35.46 14.34 18.48
C GLU A 197 34.63 13.57 17.45
N ILE A 198 35.22 13.22 16.29
CA ILE A 198 34.59 12.38 15.25
C ILE A 198 34.13 11.02 15.83
N ALA A 199 34.95 10.38 16.67
CA ALA A 199 34.59 9.11 17.30
C ALA A 199 33.43 9.25 18.32
N ALA A 200 33.32 10.39 19.00
CA ALA A 200 32.20 10.70 19.88
C ALA A 200 30.90 10.97 19.09
N GLU A 201 30.97 11.72 17.98
CA GLU A 201 29.84 11.93 17.09
C GLU A 201 29.36 10.62 16.44
N GLU A 202 30.28 9.79 15.93
CA GLU A 202 29.95 8.46 15.40
C GLU A 202 29.15 7.62 16.40
N LEU A 203 29.51 7.65 17.67
CA LEU A 203 28.83 6.91 18.74
C LEU A 203 27.41 7.45 18.98
N GLN A 204 27.23 8.78 18.96
CA GLN A 204 25.90 9.40 19.07
C GLN A 204 25.01 9.07 17.86
N GLN A 205 25.53 9.18 16.64
CA GLN A 205 24.79 8.86 15.41
C GLN A 205 24.42 7.37 15.34
N LYS A 206 25.31 6.46 15.77
CA LYS A 206 24.99 5.01 15.89
C LYS A 206 23.90 4.75 16.93
N ALA A 207 23.95 5.40 18.09
CA ALA A 207 22.93 5.25 19.13
C ALA A 207 21.54 5.72 18.66
N LEU A 208 21.48 6.86 17.96
CA LEU A 208 20.23 7.37 17.36
C LEU A 208 19.73 6.44 16.25
N LEU A 209 20.61 5.97 15.37
CA LEU A 209 20.27 5.05 14.27
C LEU A 209 19.64 3.75 14.78
N GLU A 210 20.21 3.13 15.81
CA GLU A 210 19.65 1.91 16.41
C GLU A 210 18.35 2.18 17.18
N GLN A 211 18.20 3.37 17.79
CA GLN A 211 16.93 3.77 18.41
C GLN A 211 15.79 3.86 17.38
N GLU A 212 16.01 4.55 16.26
CA GLU A 212 14.99 4.71 15.21
C GLU A 212 14.70 3.39 14.48
N LYS A 213 15.73 2.57 14.19
CA LYS A 213 15.54 1.19 13.70
C LYS A 213 14.69 0.35 14.65
N GLY A 214 14.92 0.48 15.96
CA GLY A 214 14.13 -0.21 16.99
C GLY A 214 12.66 0.19 16.98
N ARG A 215 12.36 1.50 16.92
CA ARG A 215 10.98 2.03 16.80
C ARG A 215 10.30 1.54 15.52
N ARG A 216 10.98 1.66 14.37
CA ARG A 216 10.56 1.14 13.05
C ARG A 216 10.20 -0.34 13.11
N ALA A 217 11.10 -1.17 13.64
CA ALA A 217 10.89 -2.61 13.75
C ALA A 217 9.69 -2.95 14.64
N ALA A 218 9.51 -2.27 15.78
CA ALA A 218 8.37 -2.47 16.67
C ALA A 218 7.02 -2.11 16.02
N LEU A 219 6.97 -1.00 15.27
CA LEU A 219 5.77 -0.58 14.53
C LEU A 219 5.41 -1.58 13.43
N LEU A 220 6.38 -1.94 12.58
CA LEU A 220 6.18 -2.91 11.50
C LEU A 220 5.81 -4.31 12.02
N ALA A 221 6.41 -4.76 13.13
CA ALA A 221 6.06 -6.01 13.80
C ALA A 221 4.63 -5.99 14.39
N THR A 222 4.14 -4.84 14.82
CA THR A 222 2.77 -4.69 15.36
C THR A 222 1.73 -4.68 14.25
N LEU A 223 1.97 -3.92 13.17
CA LEU A 223 1.07 -3.85 12.00
C LEU A 223 0.98 -5.20 11.26
N SER A 224 2.11 -5.88 11.05
CA SER A 224 2.14 -7.20 10.39
C SER A 224 1.40 -8.27 11.19
N LYS A 225 1.60 -8.36 12.51
CA LYS A 225 0.84 -9.26 13.40
C LYS A 225 -0.67 -9.04 13.28
N ARG A 226 -1.13 -7.79 13.23
CA ARG A 226 -2.55 -7.43 13.10
C ARG A 226 -3.13 -7.90 11.76
N LEU A 227 -2.44 -7.60 10.65
CA LEU A 227 -2.86 -8.00 9.30
C LEU A 227 -2.86 -9.52 9.12
N VAL A 228 -1.86 -10.24 9.67
CA VAL A 228 -1.82 -11.72 9.62
C VAL A 228 -2.98 -12.34 10.41
N ALA A 229 -3.33 -11.78 11.58
CA ALA A 229 -4.49 -12.23 12.36
C ALA A 229 -5.81 -12.01 11.60
N GLN A 230 -6.05 -10.80 11.10
CA GLN A 230 -7.27 -10.46 10.35
C GLN A 230 -7.41 -11.27 9.07
N ARG A 231 -6.32 -11.46 8.29
CA ARG A 231 -6.34 -12.28 7.07
C ARG A 231 -6.58 -13.77 7.37
N LYS A 232 -6.04 -14.30 8.48
CA LYS A 232 -6.32 -15.68 8.95
C LYS A 232 -7.79 -15.85 9.36
N GLU A 233 -8.36 -14.88 10.05
CA GLU A 233 -9.78 -14.90 10.43
C GLU A 233 -10.70 -14.78 9.19
N ALA A 234 -10.39 -13.89 8.25
CA ALA A 234 -11.14 -13.77 6.99
C ALA A 234 -11.13 -15.08 6.20
N GLY A 235 -9.98 -15.74 6.07
CA GLY A 235 -9.87 -17.05 5.43
C GLY A 235 -10.57 -18.19 6.20
N ASN A 236 -10.85 -18.04 7.49
CA ASN A 236 -11.72 -18.97 8.22
C ASN A 236 -13.19 -18.72 7.85
N VAL A 237 -13.66 -17.48 8.02
CA VAL A 237 -15.06 -17.07 7.73
C VAL A 237 -15.45 -17.35 6.27
N GLU A 238 -14.54 -17.14 5.32
CA GLU A 238 -14.76 -17.47 3.90
C GLU A 238 -14.90 -18.98 3.66
N ARG A 239 -14.12 -19.81 4.36
CA ARG A 239 -14.27 -21.28 4.32
C ARG A 239 -15.51 -21.78 5.08
N ASP A 240 -16.02 -21.03 6.04
CA ASP A 240 -17.31 -21.31 6.69
C ASP A 240 -18.47 -20.93 5.75
N GLU A 241 -18.41 -19.77 5.09
CA GLU A 241 -19.42 -19.30 4.12
C GLU A 241 -19.56 -20.27 2.93
N GLN A 242 -18.44 -20.74 2.36
CA GLN A 242 -18.43 -21.75 1.30
C GLN A 242 -19.03 -23.10 1.76
N ARG A 243 -18.77 -23.51 3.01
CA ARG A 243 -19.37 -24.73 3.58
C ARG A 243 -20.88 -24.57 3.79
N MET A 244 -21.33 -23.42 4.28
CA MET A 244 -22.76 -23.12 4.45
C MET A 244 -23.47 -23.00 3.11
N ALA A 245 -22.87 -22.38 2.10
CA ALA A 245 -23.40 -22.37 0.73
C ALA A 245 -23.65 -23.80 0.22
N GLY A 246 -22.63 -24.66 0.27
CA GLY A 246 -22.74 -26.06 -0.14
C GLY A 246 -23.67 -26.93 0.73
N LEU A 247 -24.09 -26.47 1.91
CA LEU A 247 -25.16 -27.10 2.71
C LEU A 247 -26.54 -26.59 2.30
N VAL A 248 -26.71 -25.27 2.08
CA VAL A 248 -27.93 -24.67 1.56
C VAL A 248 -28.30 -25.25 0.19
N ASP A 249 -27.34 -25.42 -0.71
CA ASP A 249 -27.55 -25.99 -2.04
C ASP A 249 -28.02 -27.47 -1.96
N LYS A 250 -27.42 -28.26 -1.07
CA LYS A 250 -27.83 -29.65 -0.81
C LYS A 250 -29.22 -29.73 -0.19
N LEU A 251 -29.53 -28.85 0.77
CA LEU A 251 -30.86 -28.79 1.39
C LEU A 251 -31.92 -28.31 0.39
N ALA A 252 -31.61 -27.33 -0.46
CA ALA A 252 -32.49 -26.88 -1.55
C ALA A 252 -32.83 -28.05 -2.49
N LYS A 253 -31.81 -28.77 -2.99
CA LYS A 253 -32.02 -29.94 -3.85
C LYS A 253 -32.85 -31.03 -3.18
N LEU A 254 -32.58 -31.36 -1.91
CA LEU A 254 -33.36 -32.35 -1.15
C LEU A 254 -34.81 -31.91 -0.87
N ILE A 255 -35.07 -30.60 -0.80
CA ILE A 255 -36.42 -30.04 -0.68
C ILE A 255 -37.14 -30.10 -2.04
N GLU A 256 -36.46 -29.80 -3.14
CA GLU A 256 -37.00 -29.94 -4.50
C GLU A 256 -37.33 -31.41 -4.84
N GLU A 257 -36.43 -32.34 -4.52
CA GLU A 257 -36.65 -33.78 -4.67
C GLU A 257 -37.88 -34.26 -3.86
N GLN A 258 -38.05 -33.78 -2.61
CA GLN A 258 -39.24 -34.09 -1.82
C GLN A 258 -40.52 -33.39 -2.33
N ALA A 259 -40.43 -32.15 -2.80
CA ALA A 259 -41.57 -31.42 -3.36
C ALA A 259 -42.05 -32.05 -4.67
N ALA A 260 -41.12 -32.48 -5.53
CA ALA A 260 -41.40 -33.22 -6.76
C ALA A 260 -42.03 -34.59 -6.45
N ALA A 261 -41.50 -35.33 -5.46
CA ALA A 261 -42.07 -36.60 -5.03
C ALA A 261 -43.50 -36.42 -4.47
N ALA A 262 -43.72 -35.46 -3.56
CA ALA A 262 -45.04 -35.17 -3.00
C ALA A 262 -46.03 -34.66 -4.07
N ALA A 263 -45.58 -33.88 -5.05
CA ALA A 263 -46.40 -33.47 -6.19
C ALA A 263 -46.73 -34.64 -7.12
N ALA A 264 -45.80 -35.57 -7.35
CA ALA A 264 -46.05 -36.80 -8.12
C ALA A 264 -47.02 -37.75 -7.39
N GLU A 265 -46.92 -37.85 -6.05
CA GLU A 265 -47.84 -38.64 -5.23
C GLU A 265 -49.23 -37.99 -5.17
N LYS A 266 -49.33 -36.66 -5.01
CA LYS A 266 -50.60 -35.92 -5.12
C LYS A 266 -51.24 -36.11 -6.50
N ARG A 267 -50.46 -36.01 -7.58
CA ARG A 267 -50.92 -36.29 -8.95
C ARG A 267 -51.41 -37.74 -9.12
N ARG A 268 -50.73 -38.72 -8.50
CA ARG A 268 -51.20 -40.13 -8.48
C ARG A 268 -52.52 -40.27 -7.72
N LEU A 269 -52.67 -39.64 -6.57
CA LEU A 269 -53.91 -39.66 -5.78
C LEU A 269 -55.06 -38.99 -6.53
N GLU A 270 -54.79 -37.87 -7.21
CA GLU A 270 -55.74 -37.18 -8.10
C GLU A 270 -56.12 -38.04 -9.31
N GLN A 271 -55.16 -38.73 -9.94
CA GLN A 271 -55.42 -39.70 -11.03
C GLN A 271 -56.26 -40.90 -10.54
N VAL A 272 -55.99 -41.44 -9.36
CA VAL A 272 -56.78 -42.54 -8.76
C VAL A 272 -58.18 -42.07 -8.37
N ALA A 273 -58.32 -40.85 -7.87
CA ALA A 273 -59.62 -40.24 -7.59
C ALA A 273 -60.42 -39.98 -8.88
N ALA A 274 -59.78 -39.44 -9.92
CA ALA A 274 -60.37 -39.24 -11.24
C ALA A 274 -60.79 -40.57 -11.90
N ALA A 275 -59.97 -41.62 -11.81
CA ALA A 275 -60.30 -42.95 -12.31
C ALA A 275 -61.48 -43.57 -11.56
N LYS A 276 -61.56 -43.43 -10.22
CA LYS A 276 -62.72 -43.84 -9.42
C LYS A 276 -63.98 -43.05 -9.79
N ALA A 277 -63.87 -41.74 -9.99
CA ALA A 277 -64.98 -40.88 -10.40
C ALA A 277 -65.47 -41.21 -11.82
N ALA A 278 -64.55 -41.49 -12.76
CA ALA A 278 -64.90 -41.94 -14.11
C ALA A 278 -65.60 -43.31 -14.09
N LYS A 279 -65.11 -44.26 -13.28
CA LYS A 279 -65.79 -45.55 -13.09
C LYS A 279 -67.19 -45.38 -12.47
N ALA A 280 -67.34 -44.52 -11.47
CA ALA A 280 -68.64 -44.23 -10.86
C ALA A 280 -69.63 -43.58 -11.85
N LYS A 281 -69.16 -42.69 -12.73
CA LYS A 281 -69.96 -42.14 -13.84
C LYS A 281 -70.38 -43.23 -14.82
N ALA A 282 -69.45 -44.08 -15.25
CA ALA A 282 -69.75 -45.21 -16.15
C ALA A 282 -70.75 -46.20 -15.53
N GLU A 283 -70.67 -46.47 -14.22
CA GLU A 283 -71.66 -47.27 -13.50
C GLU A 283 -73.03 -46.57 -13.38
N GLN A 284 -73.07 -45.23 -13.26
CA GLN A 284 -74.33 -44.47 -13.32
C GLN A 284 -74.95 -44.49 -14.73
N GLU A 285 -74.16 -44.28 -15.78
CA GLU A 285 -74.60 -44.35 -17.17
C GLU A 285 -75.09 -45.77 -17.53
N ALA A 286 -74.38 -46.81 -17.09
CA ALA A 286 -74.82 -48.19 -17.24
C ALA A 286 -76.13 -48.48 -16.49
N ARG A 287 -76.34 -47.92 -15.28
CA ARG A 287 -77.61 -48.02 -14.54
C ARG A 287 -78.75 -47.26 -15.22
N LEU A 288 -78.47 -46.12 -15.85
CA LEU A 288 -79.46 -45.36 -16.63
C LEU A 288 -79.85 -46.12 -17.91
N LEU A 289 -78.88 -46.70 -18.63
CA LEU A 289 -79.11 -47.60 -19.76
C LEU A 289 -79.88 -48.86 -19.37
N ALA A 290 -79.59 -49.46 -18.21
CA ALA A 290 -80.34 -50.60 -17.68
C ALA A 290 -81.79 -50.22 -17.33
N ARG A 291 -82.02 -49.05 -16.73
CA ARG A 291 -83.38 -48.51 -16.52
C ARG A 291 -84.13 -48.23 -17.82
N ALA A 292 -83.45 -47.70 -18.84
CA ALA A 292 -84.05 -47.48 -20.15
C ALA A 292 -84.51 -48.80 -20.78
N LYS A 293 -83.65 -49.83 -20.79
CA LYS A 293 -83.99 -51.18 -21.29
C LYS A 293 -85.09 -51.87 -20.47
N ALA A 294 -85.14 -51.64 -19.16
CA ALA A 294 -86.24 -52.15 -18.33
C ALA A 294 -87.60 -51.50 -18.69
N ALA A 295 -87.63 -50.18 -18.91
CA ALA A 295 -88.82 -49.47 -19.37
C ALA A 295 -89.24 -49.84 -20.81
N GLU A 296 -88.28 -50.23 -21.65
CA GLU A 296 -88.51 -50.74 -23.01
C GLU A 296 -89.17 -52.14 -22.97
N ALA A 297 -88.66 -53.05 -22.13
CA ALA A 297 -89.27 -54.36 -21.90
C ALA A 297 -90.67 -54.27 -21.24
N GLU A 298 -90.91 -53.27 -20.39
CA GLU A 298 -92.23 -52.98 -19.82
C GLU A 298 -93.22 -52.48 -20.89
N ARG A 299 -92.75 -51.68 -21.87
CA ARG A 299 -93.54 -51.28 -23.04
C ARG A 299 -93.92 -52.46 -23.94
N GLU A 300 -93.01 -53.41 -24.19
CA GLU A 300 -93.37 -54.66 -24.91
C GLU A 300 -94.44 -55.46 -24.16
N ARG A 301 -94.36 -55.52 -22.83
CA ARG A 301 -95.34 -56.22 -21.99
C ARG A 301 -96.73 -55.58 -22.08
N LEU A 302 -96.80 -54.25 -22.18
CA LEU A 302 -98.03 -53.49 -22.40
C LEU A 302 -98.54 -53.53 -23.85
N ALA A 303 -97.67 -53.81 -24.84
CA ALA A 303 -98.07 -53.98 -26.24
C ALA A 303 -98.84 -55.28 -26.47
N ARG A 304 -98.45 -56.39 -25.80
CA ARG A 304 -99.17 -57.68 -25.88
C ARG A 304 -100.58 -57.67 -25.28
N LEU A 305 -100.95 -56.64 -24.51
CA LEU A 305 -102.29 -56.46 -23.93
C LEU A 305 -103.18 -55.52 -24.78
N LYS A 306 -102.78 -55.18 -26.01
CA LYS A 306 -103.49 -54.25 -26.90
C LYS A 306 -103.61 -54.76 -28.35
N SER A 307 -103.64 -56.08 -28.55
CA SER A 307 -103.87 -56.72 -29.86
C SER A 307 -105.34 -57.11 -30.11
N ASP A 308 -106.21 -57.08 -29.10
CA ASP A 308 -107.65 -57.32 -29.26
C ASP A 308 -108.43 -56.00 -29.41
N LYS A 309 -109.33 -55.98 -30.41
CA LYS A 309 -110.15 -54.86 -30.90
C LYS A 309 -109.41 -53.81 -31.73
N ALA A 310 -109.72 -53.83 -33.03
CA ALA A 310 -109.08 -53.07 -34.09
C ALA A 310 -109.83 -51.78 -34.49
N ASP A 311 -109.14 -50.98 -35.31
CA ASP A 311 -109.63 -50.18 -36.44
C ASP A 311 -110.40 -48.83 -36.27
N LYS A 312 -109.91 -47.87 -37.07
CA LYS A 312 -110.52 -46.59 -37.57
C LYS A 312 -110.62 -45.45 -36.52
N ALA A 313 -110.40 -44.17 -36.84
CA ALA A 313 -110.44 -43.48 -38.14
C ALA A 313 -109.41 -42.32 -38.31
N GLU A 314 -109.60 -41.51 -39.36
CA GLU A 314 -108.69 -40.59 -40.06
C GLU A 314 -108.26 -39.24 -39.39
N ARG A 315 -107.08 -38.71 -39.81
CA ARG A 315 -106.71 -37.34 -40.32
C ARG A 315 -107.16 -36.07 -39.52
N ASN A 316 -106.50 -34.89 -39.56
CA ASN A 316 -105.51 -34.31 -40.49
C ASN A 316 -104.82 -33.04 -39.90
N LYS A 317 -103.50 -32.81 -40.14
CA LYS A 317 -102.77 -31.50 -40.17
C LYS A 317 -102.81 -30.56 -38.92
N ALA A 318 -101.90 -29.60 -38.68
CA ALA A 318 -100.56 -29.20 -39.17
C ALA A 318 -99.84 -28.46 -38.00
N GLY A 319 -98.53 -28.16 -37.98
CA GLY A 319 -97.39 -28.38 -38.89
C GLY A 319 -96.09 -27.79 -38.28
N SER A 320 -94.98 -27.77 -39.04
CA SER A 320 -93.76 -26.89 -38.97
C SER A 320 -93.14 -26.51 -37.59
N ILE A 321 -91.83 -26.62 -37.32
CA ILE A 321 -90.62 -26.15 -38.05
C ILE A 321 -89.36 -27.00 -37.68
N LYS A 322 -88.32 -27.05 -38.55
CA LYS A 322 -86.93 -27.60 -38.36
C LYS A 322 -85.88 -26.45 -38.32
N PRO A 323 -84.56 -26.61 -38.04
CA PRO A 323 -83.73 -27.74 -37.55
C PRO A 323 -83.05 -27.35 -36.18
N ALA A 324 -81.94 -27.87 -35.59
CA ALA A 324 -80.80 -28.76 -35.92
C ALA A 324 -79.65 -28.17 -36.81
N PRO A 325 -78.42 -28.75 -36.83
CA PRO A 325 -77.34 -28.69 -35.81
C PRO A 325 -76.01 -28.18 -36.47
N PRO A 326 -74.76 -28.69 -36.30
CA PRO A 326 -74.00 -29.29 -35.16
C PRO A 326 -72.54 -28.73 -34.93
N ALA A 327 -71.92 -29.10 -33.80
CA ALA A 327 -70.51 -29.58 -33.62
C ALA A 327 -69.21 -28.77 -33.99
N LYS A 328 -68.27 -28.78 -33.00
CA LYS A 328 -66.80 -29.08 -33.03
C LYS A 328 -65.69 -27.99 -33.17
N LEU A 329 -64.71 -28.10 -32.24
CA LEU A 329 -63.24 -27.89 -32.31
C LEU A 329 -62.63 -26.46 -32.43
N ASP A 330 -61.93 -26.04 -31.37
CA ASP A 330 -60.45 -25.89 -31.22
C ASP A 330 -59.57 -25.48 -32.45
N PRO A 331 -58.40 -24.80 -32.29
CA PRO A 331 -57.81 -24.11 -31.11
C PRO A 331 -57.02 -22.79 -31.45
N ILE A 332 -56.11 -22.35 -30.55
CA ILE A 332 -54.84 -21.60 -30.77
C ILE A 332 -54.76 -20.06 -30.49
N ASP A 333 -53.68 -19.74 -29.77
CA ASP A 333 -52.88 -18.51 -29.57
C ASP A 333 -53.31 -17.28 -28.73
N ALA A 334 -52.24 -16.59 -28.32
CA ALA A 334 -52.15 -15.53 -27.32
C ALA A 334 -52.58 -14.14 -27.78
N ASP A 335 -52.84 -13.24 -26.81
CA ASP A 335 -51.95 -12.08 -26.65
C ASP A 335 -51.98 -11.50 -25.22
N GLU A 336 -50.96 -10.73 -24.87
CA GLU A 336 -50.88 -9.83 -23.70
C GLU A 336 -51.19 -8.37 -24.14
N PRO A 337 -51.07 -7.32 -23.31
CA PRO A 337 -51.24 -7.20 -21.86
C PRO A 337 -52.25 -6.07 -21.52
N LYS A 338 -52.40 -5.73 -20.23
CA LYS A 338 -52.23 -4.34 -19.70
C LYS A 338 -52.53 -4.26 -18.20
N LEU A 339 -51.54 -3.81 -17.44
CA LEU A 339 -51.68 -3.39 -16.04
C LEU A 339 -51.28 -1.92 -15.92
N ALA A 340 -52.12 -1.12 -15.27
CA ALA A 340 -51.83 0.27 -14.95
C ALA A 340 -52.54 0.68 -13.66
N HIS A 341 -51.80 0.93 -12.59
CA HIS A 341 -51.80 2.19 -11.82
C HIS A 341 -50.79 2.15 -10.66
N LYS A 342 -50.49 3.33 -10.12
CA LYS A 342 -49.47 3.71 -9.12
C LYS A 342 -49.90 5.09 -8.56
N PRO A 343 -49.44 5.60 -7.38
CA PRO A 343 -48.68 5.02 -6.27
C PRO A 343 -49.45 5.07 -4.92
N GLU A 344 -48.81 4.65 -3.82
CA GLU A 344 -48.70 5.53 -2.63
C GLU A 344 -47.48 5.18 -1.76
N ALA A 345 -46.77 6.18 -1.22
CA ALA A 345 -45.65 6.01 -0.29
C ALA A 345 -45.25 7.32 0.44
N ARG A 346 -44.93 7.22 1.74
CA ARG A 346 -44.35 8.22 2.66
C ARG A 346 -43.73 7.47 3.87
N PRO A 347 -42.96 8.09 4.81
CA PRO A 347 -42.50 9.49 4.95
C PRO A 347 -40.92 9.54 4.99
N ASP A 348 -40.12 10.33 5.71
CA ASP A 348 -40.28 11.48 6.65
C ASP A 348 -38.96 12.29 6.84
N THR A 349 -38.99 13.30 7.74
CA THR A 349 -37.91 13.93 8.57
C THR A 349 -36.44 13.91 8.10
N ARG A 350 -35.83 15.07 7.76
CA ARG A 350 -35.21 16.13 8.63
C ARG A 350 -33.79 15.78 9.19
N PRO A 351 -32.93 16.77 9.50
CA PRO A 351 -32.72 18.09 8.86
C PRO A 351 -31.22 18.46 8.65
N ASP A 352 -30.96 19.56 7.95
CA ASP A 352 -29.61 20.12 7.75
C ASP A 352 -29.01 20.78 9.01
N ILE A 353 -27.67 20.78 9.14
CA ILE A 353 -26.93 21.57 10.14
C ILE A 353 -25.74 22.27 9.46
N ARG A 354 -25.76 23.60 9.50
CA ARG A 354 -24.75 24.49 8.91
C ARG A 354 -23.76 24.94 10.01
N PRO A 355 -22.43 24.75 9.86
CA PRO A 355 -21.45 25.33 10.76
C PRO A 355 -21.14 26.79 10.40
N GLU A 356 -21.02 27.65 11.42
CA GLU A 356 -20.42 28.99 11.33
C GLU A 356 -19.06 29.00 12.07
N PRO A 357 -18.10 29.86 11.67
CA PRO A 357 -16.71 29.76 12.13
C PRO A 357 -16.46 30.36 13.52
N LYS A 358 -15.37 29.92 14.17
CA LYS A 358 -14.76 30.57 15.34
C LYS A 358 -13.32 31.03 15.03
N PRO A 359 -12.80 32.06 15.72
CA PRO A 359 -11.62 32.79 15.27
C PRO A 359 -10.28 32.19 15.74
N GLU A 360 -9.23 32.55 15.00
CA GLU A 360 -7.82 32.20 15.27
C GLU A 360 -7.18 33.10 16.34
N PRO A 361 -6.30 32.56 17.20
CA PRO A 361 -5.33 33.33 17.96
C PRO A 361 -3.93 33.26 17.31
N LYS A 362 -3.55 34.37 16.68
CA LYS A 362 -2.21 34.93 16.39
C LYS A 362 -0.97 34.00 16.35
N GLU A 363 -0.19 34.20 15.28
CA GLU A 363 1.17 33.70 15.07
C GLU A 363 2.13 33.93 16.25
N GLU A 364 2.95 32.92 16.54
CA GLU A 364 4.26 33.07 17.18
C GLU A 364 5.30 32.34 16.31
N ALA A 365 6.38 33.03 15.95
CA ALA A 365 7.14 32.74 14.74
C ALA A 365 8.18 31.61 14.88
N VAL A 366 7.73 30.35 14.87
CA VAL A 366 8.63 29.20 14.67
C VAL A 366 9.10 29.16 13.21
N ARG A 367 10.41 29.32 13.01
CA ARG A 367 11.08 29.38 11.71
C ARG A 367 11.02 28.04 10.97
N ALA A 368 9.98 27.87 10.15
CA ALA A 368 9.80 26.70 9.29
C ALA A 368 10.99 26.48 8.32
N PRO A 369 11.30 25.22 7.94
CA PRO A 369 12.29 24.92 6.92
C PRO A 369 11.88 25.52 5.56
N ALA A 370 12.87 25.83 4.72
CA ALA A 370 12.67 26.58 3.48
C ALA A 370 11.67 25.88 2.54
N ARG A 371 10.65 26.62 2.09
CA ARG A 371 9.71 26.16 1.06
C ARG A 371 10.44 25.97 -0.27
N ALA A 372 10.03 24.97 -1.05
CA ALA A 372 10.65 24.57 -2.30
C ALA A 372 10.38 25.55 -3.48
N ALA A 373 10.86 26.80 -3.35
CA ALA A 373 10.74 27.85 -4.37
C ALA A 373 12.08 28.19 -5.05
N ASP A 374 13.18 28.25 -4.29
CA ASP A 374 14.45 28.84 -4.76
C ASP A 374 15.49 27.82 -5.26
N VAL A 375 15.05 26.82 -6.04
CA VAL A 375 15.98 26.01 -6.85
C VAL A 375 16.15 26.68 -8.22
N ALA A 376 16.92 27.77 -8.24
CA ALA A 376 17.19 28.53 -9.47
C ALA A 376 17.87 27.65 -10.55
N LEU A 377 17.52 27.87 -11.82
CA LEU A 377 18.02 27.11 -12.97
C LEU A 377 19.51 27.43 -13.29
N ALA A 378 20.42 27.02 -12.42
CA ALA A 378 21.82 26.86 -12.76
C ALA A 378 21.97 25.64 -13.70
N PRO A 379 22.73 25.76 -14.80
CA PRO A 379 22.54 24.96 -16.01
C PRO A 379 22.56 23.44 -15.75
N ALA A 380 21.54 22.76 -16.27
CA ALA A 380 21.55 21.32 -16.45
C ALA A 380 22.56 20.93 -17.55
N ALA A 381 22.84 19.63 -17.69
CA ALA A 381 23.67 19.12 -18.78
C ALA A 381 23.13 19.59 -20.15
N PRO A 382 24.01 19.90 -21.14
CA PRO A 382 23.62 20.54 -22.38
C PRO A 382 22.48 19.79 -23.08
N ALA A 383 21.43 20.52 -23.46
CA ALA A 383 20.15 19.94 -23.84
C ALA A 383 20.30 18.91 -24.98
N GLY A 384 19.84 17.68 -24.72
CA GLY A 384 19.99 16.54 -25.64
C GLY A 384 21.13 15.58 -25.30
N ALA A 385 22.09 15.95 -24.46
CA ALA A 385 23.21 15.07 -24.08
C ALA A 385 22.74 13.74 -23.45
N PHE A 386 21.70 13.77 -22.61
CA PHE A 386 21.10 12.56 -22.05
C PHE A 386 20.50 11.65 -23.15
N ALA A 387 19.85 12.21 -24.17
CA ALA A 387 19.18 11.44 -25.22
C ALA A 387 20.14 10.55 -26.05
N GLY A 388 21.41 10.96 -26.18
CA GLY A 388 22.46 10.15 -26.82
C GLY A 388 22.85 8.88 -26.02
N LEU A 389 22.53 8.81 -24.73
CA LEU A 389 22.89 7.69 -23.85
C LEU A 389 21.88 6.52 -23.90
N ARG A 390 20.87 6.59 -24.77
CA ARG A 390 19.85 5.55 -24.89
C ARG A 390 20.47 4.19 -25.26
N GLY A 391 20.29 3.20 -24.38
CA GLY A 391 20.85 1.86 -24.52
C GLY A 391 22.31 1.75 -24.07
N GLN A 392 22.86 2.79 -23.45
CA GLN A 392 24.25 2.85 -22.97
C GLN A 392 24.35 3.01 -21.45
N LEU A 393 23.25 3.34 -20.76
CA LEU A 393 23.25 3.55 -19.30
C LEU A 393 23.53 2.23 -18.55
N ARG A 394 24.32 2.33 -17.48
CA ARG A 394 24.60 1.23 -16.55
C ARG A 394 23.45 1.07 -15.55
N ALA A 395 23.27 -0.14 -15.01
CA ALA A 395 22.38 -0.36 -13.88
C ALA A 395 22.76 0.56 -12.70
N PRO A 396 21.80 1.25 -12.07
CA PRO A 396 22.09 2.16 -10.94
C PRO A 396 22.50 1.44 -9.66
N VAL A 397 22.14 0.16 -9.50
CA VAL A 397 22.56 -0.70 -8.39
C VAL A 397 22.79 -2.13 -8.91
N ALA A 398 23.75 -2.84 -8.34
CA ALA A 398 23.93 -4.27 -8.61
C ALA A 398 22.83 -5.07 -7.90
N GLY A 399 22.07 -5.87 -8.65
CA GLY A 399 20.91 -6.57 -8.09
C GLY A 399 20.19 -7.46 -9.10
N LYS A 400 18.98 -7.91 -8.75
CA LYS A 400 18.11 -8.71 -9.63
C LYS A 400 16.81 -7.98 -9.91
N LEU A 401 16.45 -7.88 -11.20
CA LEU A 401 15.21 -7.26 -11.66
C LEU A 401 13.99 -8.08 -11.19
N ALA A 402 13.23 -7.56 -10.23
CA ALA A 402 12.11 -8.23 -9.58
C ALA A 402 10.73 -7.73 -10.05
N ALA A 403 10.64 -6.47 -10.52
CA ALA A 403 9.46 -5.94 -11.22
C ALA A 403 9.88 -5.16 -12.47
N ARG A 404 9.05 -5.22 -13.52
CA ARG A 404 9.26 -4.55 -14.81
C ARG A 404 8.20 -3.49 -15.08
N PHE A 405 8.53 -2.49 -15.89
CA PHE A 405 7.59 -1.48 -16.37
C PHE A 405 6.35 -2.15 -17.01
N GLY A 406 5.17 -1.60 -16.74
CA GLY A 406 3.88 -2.07 -17.29
C GLY A 406 3.29 -3.32 -16.62
N ALA A 407 4.06 -4.09 -15.85
CA ALA A 407 3.54 -5.26 -15.14
C ALA A 407 2.44 -4.88 -14.12
N LYS A 408 1.46 -5.75 -13.89
CA LYS A 408 0.42 -5.53 -12.86
C LYS A 408 1.02 -5.55 -11.45
N ARG A 409 0.45 -4.77 -10.53
CA ARG A 409 0.83 -4.71 -9.10
C ARG A 409 -0.33 -5.18 -8.22
N GLY A 410 -0.67 -6.47 -8.34
CA GLY A 410 -1.89 -7.04 -7.76
C GLY A 410 -3.14 -6.38 -8.36
N ASP A 411 -4.07 -5.96 -7.50
CA ASP A 411 -5.27 -5.19 -7.86
C ASP A 411 -4.97 -3.69 -8.11
N GLY A 412 -3.74 -3.25 -7.84
CA GLY A 412 -3.28 -1.87 -8.06
C GLY A 412 -2.84 -1.56 -9.50
N PRO A 413 -2.61 -0.28 -9.82
CA PRO A 413 -2.14 0.15 -11.13
C PRO A 413 -0.76 -0.44 -11.47
N SER A 414 -0.52 -0.65 -12.77
CA SER A 414 0.76 -1.20 -13.26
C SER A 414 1.98 -0.39 -12.85
N TRP A 415 3.12 -1.07 -12.71
CA TRP A 415 4.41 -0.49 -12.38
C TRP A 415 4.83 0.57 -13.42
N LYS A 416 5.04 1.82 -12.98
CA LYS A 416 5.54 2.95 -13.79
C LYS A 416 7.07 2.98 -13.97
N GLY A 417 7.76 2.02 -13.36
CA GLY A 417 9.21 1.88 -13.38
C GLY A 417 9.59 0.42 -13.20
N VAL A 418 10.83 0.17 -12.76
CA VAL A 418 11.34 -1.16 -12.40
C VAL A 418 11.61 -1.26 -10.90
N PHE A 419 11.64 -2.48 -10.37
CA PHE A 419 12.16 -2.75 -9.02
C PHE A 419 13.36 -3.70 -9.10
N ILE A 420 14.48 -3.29 -8.51
CA ILE A 420 15.76 -4.00 -8.55
C ILE A 420 16.10 -4.43 -7.12
N ARG A 421 15.97 -5.73 -6.83
CA ARG A 421 16.28 -6.30 -5.51
C ARG A 421 17.79 -6.25 -5.28
N ALA A 422 18.22 -5.60 -4.20
CA ALA A 422 19.61 -5.39 -3.82
C ALA A 422 19.76 -5.46 -2.29
N ALA A 423 20.95 -5.79 -1.79
CA ALA A 423 21.18 -5.87 -0.35
C ALA A 423 20.99 -4.48 0.31
N GLU A 424 20.49 -4.45 1.54
CA GLU A 424 20.32 -3.20 2.27
C GLU A 424 21.68 -2.50 2.47
N GLY A 425 21.72 -1.17 2.30
CA GLY A 425 22.95 -0.37 2.32
C GLY A 425 23.72 -0.33 0.99
N SER A 426 23.36 -1.13 -0.02
CA SER A 426 24.08 -1.16 -1.32
C SER A 426 24.02 0.19 -2.03
N ASP A 427 25.15 0.69 -2.51
CA ASP A 427 25.22 2.02 -3.13
C ASP A 427 24.44 2.11 -4.45
N ILE A 428 23.58 3.12 -4.53
CA ILE A 428 22.80 3.51 -5.70
C ILE A 428 23.50 4.68 -6.38
N HIS A 429 23.75 4.55 -7.67
CA HIS A 429 24.53 5.47 -8.47
C HIS A 429 23.63 6.23 -9.47
N ALA A 430 23.92 7.51 -9.70
CA ALA A 430 23.28 8.29 -10.75
C ALA A 430 23.58 7.68 -12.13
N VAL A 431 22.56 7.46 -12.97
CA VAL A 431 22.75 6.79 -14.27
C VAL A 431 23.48 7.67 -15.29
N ALA A 432 23.34 8.99 -15.14
CA ALA A 432 24.00 10.02 -15.92
C ALA A 432 24.21 11.27 -15.04
N GLY A 433 25.01 12.23 -15.51
CA GLY A 433 25.18 13.51 -14.80
C GLY A 433 23.91 14.37 -14.81
N GLY A 434 23.72 15.20 -13.80
CA GLY A 434 22.51 16.03 -13.65
C GLY A 434 22.49 16.86 -12.36
N ARG A 435 21.33 17.45 -12.05
CA ARG A 435 21.07 18.16 -10.79
C ARG A 435 20.00 17.43 -9.98
N VAL A 436 20.20 17.29 -8.68
CA VAL A 436 19.20 16.78 -7.75
C VAL A 436 18.11 17.82 -7.56
N VAL A 437 16.87 17.50 -7.90
CA VAL A 437 15.70 18.41 -7.81
C VAL A 437 14.75 18.06 -6.66
N PHE A 438 14.87 16.86 -6.11
CA PHE A 438 14.14 16.40 -4.93
C PHE A 438 14.99 15.35 -4.19
N SER A 439 14.98 15.36 -2.86
CA SER A 439 15.80 14.45 -2.03
C SER A 439 15.24 14.30 -0.61
N GLU A 440 13.99 13.84 -0.49
CA GLU A 440 13.26 13.72 0.78
C GLU A 440 12.44 12.42 0.82
N TRP A 441 11.78 12.12 1.94
CA TRP A 441 10.80 11.04 2.01
C TRP A 441 9.50 11.40 1.27
N LEU A 442 8.93 10.47 0.50
CA LEU A 442 7.65 10.62 -0.16
C LEU A 442 6.77 9.36 0.00
N ARG A 443 5.51 9.56 0.41
CA ARG A 443 4.55 8.48 0.67
C ARG A 443 4.40 7.54 -0.52
N GLY A 444 4.53 6.23 -0.27
CA GLY A 444 4.48 5.17 -1.28
C GLY A 444 5.74 4.99 -2.11
N PHE A 445 6.73 5.90 -2.00
CA PHE A 445 8.06 5.79 -2.61
C PHE A 445 9.18 5.64 -1.57
N GLY A 446 8.95 6.02 -0.30
CA GLY A 446 9.97 6.02 0.74
C GLY A 446 10.94 7.19 0.59
N ASN A 447 12.16 7.06 1.11
CA ASN A 447 13.25 8.00 0.83
C ASN A 447 13.51 8.03 -0.68
N LEU A 448 13.34 9.21 -1.29
CA LEU A 448 13.24 9.41 -2.72
C LEU A 448 14.20 10.52 -3.17
N ILE A 449 15.03 10.22 -4.16
CA ILE A 449 15.86 11.22 -4.85
C ILE A 449 15.51 11.29 -6.34
N ILE A 450 15.45 12.50 -6.89
CA ILE A 450 15.12 12.77 -8.29
C ILE A 450 16.24 13.62 -8.89
N VAL A 451 16.78 13.19 -10.02
CA VAL A 451 17.83 13.88 -10.76
C VAL A 451 17.29 14.35 -12.12
N ASP A 452 17.37 15.65 -12.39
CA ASP A 452 17.14 16.23 -13.72
C ASP A 452 18.43 16.17 -14.54
N HIS A 453 18.35 15.58 -15.73
CA HIS A 453 19.46 15.44 -16.68
C HIS A 453 19.43 16.50 -17.79
N GLY A 454 18.50 17.46 -17.71
CA GLY A 454 18.24 18.44 -18.77
C GLY A 454 17.36 17.87 -19.88
N GLY A 455 16.86 18.75 -20.76
CA GLY A 455 15.98 18.34 -21.86
C GLY A 455 14.68 17.67 -21.42
N GLN A 456 14.16 18.02 -20.23
CA GLN A 456 12.97 17.41 -19.61
C GLN A 456 13.11 15.90 -19.30
N TYR A 457 14.33 15.37 -19.21
CA TYR A 457 14.61 14.00 -18.75
C TYR A 457 14.92 13.96 -17.26
N MET A 458 14.20 13.12 -16.52
CA MET A 458 14.41 12.92 -15.08
C MET A 458 14.58 11.43 -14.77
N SER A 459 15.48 11.12 -13.84
CA SER A 459 15.56 9.81 -13.20
C SER A 459 15.12 9.89 -11.74
N ILE A 460 14.44 8.84 -11.28
CA ILE A 460 13.78 8.76 -9.98
C ILE A 460 14.26 7.49 -9.28
N TYR A 461 14.74 7.63 -8.04
CA TYR A 461 15.31 6.56 -7.22
C TYR A 461 14.61 6.55 -5.86
N GLY A 462 13.73 5.57 -5.63
CA GLY A 462 12.97 5.42 -4.40
C GLY A 462 13.24 4.09 -3.67
N ASN A 463 12.63 3.96 -2.49
CA ASN A 463 12.77 2.85 -1.55
C ASN A 463 14.17 2.79 -0.88
N ASN A 464 14.91 3.90 -0.89
CA ASN A 464 16.29 4.00 -0.43
C ASN A 464 16.39 3.85 1.11
N GLN A 465 17.47 3.29 1.65
CA GLN A 465 17.75 3.34 3.09
C GLN A 465 18.18 4.76 3.51
N SER A 466 19.17 5.32 2.81
CA SER A 466 19.61 6.71 2.97
C SER A 466 19.75 7.45 1.65
N LEU A 467 19.65 8.78 1.71
CA LEU A 467 19.97 9.70 0.62
C LEU A 467 21.35 10.31 0.89
N LEU A 468 22.25 10.29 -0.10
CA LEU A 468 23.63 10.76 0.04
C LEU A 468 23.85 12.18 -0.52
N LYS A 469 22.91 12.68 -1.33
CA LYS A 469 22.88 14.06 -1.86
C LYS A 469 21.71 14.86 -1.29
N ARG A 470 21.61 16.14 -1.62
CA ARG A 470 20.55 17.08 -1.20
C ARG A 470 19.95 17.76 -2.44
N ALA A 471 18.76 18.36 -2.31
CA ALA A 471 18.18 19.17 -3.38
C ALA A 471 19.09 20.37 -3.71
N GLY A 472 19.37 20.57 -4.99
CA GLY A 472 20.33 21.55 -5.50
C GLY A 472 21.66 20.95 -5.97
N ASP A 473 22.10 19.82 -5.42
CA ASP A 473 23.39 19.20 -5.70
C ASP A 473 23.58 18.86 -7.19
N VAL A 474 24.81 19.00 -7.70
CA VAL A 474 25.20 18.50 -9.02
C VAL A 474 25.85 17.13 -8.86
N VAL A 475 25.43 16.16 -9.66
CA VAL A 475 25.92 14.77 -9.61
C VAL A 475 26.49 14.34 -10.97
N LYS A 476 27.49 13.47 -10.95
CA LYS A 476 28.10 12.86 -12.15
C LYS A 476 27.49 11.48 -12.42
N GLY A 477 27.53 11.04 -13.67
CA GLY A 477 27.13 9.67 -14.01
C GLY A 477 28.08 8.65 -13.36
N GLY A 478 27.52 7.68 -12.65
CA GLY A 478 28.27 6.73 -11.83
C GLY A 478 28.63 7.21 -10.42
N GLU A 479 28.15 8.37 -9.98
CA GLU A 479 28.37 8.87 -8.61
C GLU A 479 27.33 8.29 -7.63
N PRO A 480 27.72 7.86 -6.40
CA PRO A 480 26.76 7.45 -5.37
C PRO A 480 25.83 8.60 -4.95
N ILE A 481 24.52 8.33 -4.94
CA ILE A 481 23.47 9.32 -4.60
C ILE A 481 22.51 8.87 -3.50
N ALA A 482 22.42 7.56 -3.26
CA ALA A 482 21.57 6.94 -2.24
C ALA A 482 22.12 5.55 -1.88
N SER A 483 21.52 4.90 -0.88
CA SER A 483 21.75 3.48 -0.55
C SER A 483 20.44 2.69 -0.63
N ALA A 484 20.49 1.43 -1.05
CA ALA A 484 19.30 0.59 -1.22
C ALA A 484 18.70 0.16 0.14
N GLY A 485 17.37 0.05 0.22
CA GLY A 485 16.68 -0.33 1.46
C GLY A 485 15.23 -0.72 1.22
N ASN A 486 14.36 -0.50 2.21
CA ASN A 486 12.92 -0.74 2.09
C ASN A 486 12.02 0.35 2.72
N SER A 487 12.47 1.60 2.70
CA SER A 487 11.74 2.76 3.27
C SER A 487 10.40 3.07 2.60
N GLY A 488 10.13 2.51 1.42
CA GLY A 488 8.85 2.58 0.72
C GLY A 488 7.82 1.54 1.18
N GLY A 489 8.10 0.80 2.26
CA GLY A 489 7.17 -0.16 2.86
C GLY A 489 7.06 -1.50 2.11
N ASN A 490 8.04 -1.81 1.26
CA ASN A 490 8.21 -3.12 0.62
C ASN A 490 8.79 -4.14 1.63
N GLU A 491 8.46 -5.42 1.46
CA GLU A 491 9.00 -6.50 2.33
C GLU A 491 10.48 -6.78 2.05
N GLU A 492 10.94 -6.55 0.80
CA GLU A 492 12.31 -6.78 0.36
C GLU A 492 13.10 -5.48 0.19
N SER A 493 14.41 -5.54 0.44
CA SER A 493 15.34 -4.46 0.09
C SER A 493 15.55 -4.37 -1.43
N GLY A 494 15.56 -3.15 -1.94
CA GLY A 494 15.81 -2.88 -3.35
C GLY A 494 15.52 -1.44 -3.77
N LEU A 495 15.90 -1.10 -4.99
CA LEU A 495 15.69 0.21 -5.60
C LEU A 495 14.41 0.19 -6.45
N TYR A 496 13.51 1.16 -6.22
CA TYR A 496 12.52 1.56 -7.22
C TYR A 496 13.14 2.57 -8.18
N PHE A 497 13.19 2.24 -9.47
CA PHE A 497 13.81 3.10 -10.48
C PHE A 497 12.83 3.43 -11.61
N GLU A 498 12.62 4.71 -11.88
CA GLU A 498 11.73 5.22 -12.92
C GLU A 498 12.45 6.30 -13.75
N LEU A 499 12.25 6.28 -15.07
CA LEU A 499 12.68 7.34 -15.98
C LEU A 499 11.47 8.10 -16.51
N ARG A 500 11.55 9.42 -16.55
CA ARG A 500 10.52 10.31 -17.11
C ARG A 500 11.10 11.19 -18.22
N HIS A 501 10.27 11.46 -19.22
CA HIS A 501 10.49 12.48 -20.23
C HIS A 501 9.21 13.31 -20.35
N GLN A 502 9.31 14.64 -20.27
CA GLN A 502 8.16 15.57 -20.32
C GLN A 502 7.07 15.22 -19.26
N GLY A 503 7.50 14.80 -18.07
CA GLY A 503 6.62 14.36 -16.98
C GLY A 503 5.98 12.97 -17.14
N ARG A 504 6.14 12.30 -18.30
CA ARG A 504 5.60 10.95 -18.54
C ARG A 504 6.65 9.88 -18.30
N ALA A 505 6.28 8.81 -17.60
CA ALA A 505 7.11 7.64 -17.37
C ALA A 505 7.27 6.79 -18.65
N PHE A 506 8.45 6.22 -18.86
CA PHE A 506 8.73 5.30 -19.98
C PHE A 506 9.59 4.11 -19.51
N ASP A 507 9.59 3.01 -20.26
CA ASP A 507 10.31 1.78 -19.88
C ASP A 507 11.83 2.00 -19.77
N PRO A 508 12.41 1.93 -18.55
CA PRO A 508 13.84 2.12 -18.34
C PRO A 508 14.70 1.04 -19.01
N ALA A 509 14.16 -0.16 -19.29
CA ALA A 509 14.90 -1.23 -19.96
C ALA A 509 15.23 -0.91 -21.44
N THR A 510 14.63 0.14 -22.02
CA THR A 510 15.02 0.66 -23.34
C THR A 510 16.20 1.65 -23.29
N TRP A 511 16.77 1.89 -22.10
CA TRP A 511 17.87 2.81 -21.85
C TRP A 511 19.00 2.22 -21.01
N VAL A 512 18.65 1.49 -19.95
CA VAL A 512 19.56 0.90 -18.97
C VAL A 512 19.75 -0.59 -19.24
N LYS A 513 21.01 -1.06 -19.15
CA LYS A 513 21.35 -2.49 -19.10
C LYS A 513 21.27 -2.97 -17.65
N PHE A 514 20.27 -3.80 -17.36
CA PHE A 514 20.02 -4.48 -16.08
C PHE A 514 20.56 -5.92 -16.10
#